data_AF-A0A2T7PFG6-F1
#
_entry.id   AF-A0A2T7PFG6-F1
#
_cell.length_a   1.000
_cell.length_b   1.000
_cell.length_c   1.000
_cell.angle_alpha   90.00
_cell.angle_beta   90.00
_cell.angle_gamma   90.00
#
_symmetry.space_group_name_H-M   'P 1'
#
loop_
_entity.id
_entity.type
_entity.pdbx_description
1 polymer ?
#
loop_
_entity_poly.entity_id
_entity_poly.type
_entity_poly.pdbx_seq_one_letter_code
_entity_poly.pdbx_strand_id
1 'polypeptide(L)'
;MLHNTIHALVGGQGTYSMSTLEYSAFDPFFMIHHSSIDRIWQIWQTLQKLRHRSFNYARCALRNLYRPLEPFNYESKNPNPVTRANSRPVQIFDASKFHYNFDNLNLNGHSVSEINTIIENLRDHDRVYAGFVLSGIGVSATANVKLVPQGGDPVDVGSFYILGGDGEMPWAYERVYKYDVTDALEKLGLNAYSNFGFQVTLTKYNGEQLDASLATPVVISRPANADYDVLILPLLEENKLPPKVIVSRGTRVRFHYPVSSLTAAVKEVGSYTSLSLCSIPPGDANSYDPDVNYSLEPGDYFFVSSNKARCEQGTRVQISIDDE
;
A
#
# COMPACT_ATOMS: atom_id res chain seq x y z
N MET A 1 -2.47 -1.77 -7.29
CA MET A 1 -1.52 -1.57 -8.40
C MET A 1 -1.80 -2.42 -9.64
N LEU A 2 -2.13 -3.71 -9.55
CA LEU A 2 -2.40 -4.58 -10.72
C LEU A 2 -3.22 -3.92 -11.86
N HIS A 3 -4.33 -3.26 -11.53
CA HIS A 3 -5.16 -2.49 -12.47
C HIS A 3 -4.37 -1.40 -13.23
N ASN A 4 -3.58 -0.61 -12.51
CA ASN A 4 -2.87 0.56 -13.03
C ASN A 4 -1.77 0.18 -14.02
N THR A 5 -1.17 -1.00 -13.88
CA THR A 5 -0.13 -1.46 -14.80
C THR A 5 -0.68 -1.61 -16.22
N ILE A 6 -1.91 -2.08 -16.39
CA ILE A 6 -2.53 -2.22 -17.72
C ILE A 6 -2.81 -0.86 -18.35
N HIS A 7 -3.23 0.15 -17.57
CA HIS A 7 -3.34 1.52 -18.05
C HIS A 7 -2.03 2.03 -18.65
N ALA A 8 -0.92 1.81 -17.94
CA ALA A 8 0.41 2.20 -18.40
C ALA A 8 0.81 1.49 -19.71
N LEU A 9 0.64 0.16 -19.75
CA LEU A 9 1.07 -0.65 -20.89
C LEU A 9 0.25 -0.38 -22.15
N VAL A 10 -1.07 -0.22 -22.00
CA VAL A 10 -1.96 0.04 -23.15
C VAL A 10 -1.85 1.48 -23.62
N GLY A 11 -1.78 2.44 -22.71
CA GLY A 11 -1.70 3.86 -23.09
C GLY A 11 -0.31 4.30 -23.53
N GLY A 12 0.73 3.63 -23.04
CA GLY A 12 2.12 3.98 -23.30
C GLY A 12 2.39 5.45 -22.96
N GLN A 13 3.04 6.14 -23.89
CA GLN A 13 3.44 7.54 -23.72
C GLN A 13 2.46 8.56 -24.33
N GLY A 14 1.27 8.12 -24.75
CA GLY A 14 0.30 9.00 -25.40
C GLY A 14 -0.36 9.99 -24.44
N THR A 15 -0.50 11.26 -24.85
CA THR A 15 -1.13 12.32 -24.05
C THR A 15 -2.61 12.06 -23.77
N TYR A 16 -3.36 11.56 -24.76
CA TYR A 16 -4.78 11.22 -24.65
C TYR A 16 -4.93 9.70 -24.75
N SER A 17 -4.52 8.98 -23.71
CA SER A 17 -4.38 7.53 -23.78
C SER A 17 -4.85 6.85 -22.50
N MET A 18 -4.86 5.51 -22.52
CA MET A 18 -5.13 4.69 -21.34
C MET A 18 -4.20 4.97 -20.15
N SER A 19 -3.04 5.60 -20.35
CA SER A 19 -2.09 5.89 -19.27
C SER A 19 -2.35 7.24 -18.59
N THR A 20 -3.21 8.10 -19.16
CA THR A 20 -3.52 9.42 -18.59
C THR A 20 -4.90 9.43 -17.96
N LEU A 21 -4.97 9.70 -16.64
CA LEU A 21 -6.20 9.59 -15.87
C LEU A 21 -7.38 10.39 -16.46
N GLU A 22 -7.12 11.62 -16.91
CA GLU A 22 -8.14 12.55 -17.43
C GLU A 22 -8.77 12.09 -18.77
N TYR A 23 -8.05 11.27 -19.53
CA TYR A 23 -8.46 10.88 -20.88
C TYR A 23 -8.71 9.38 -21.05
N SER A 24 -8.19 8.56 -20.15
CA SER A 24 -8.29 7.09 -20.23
C SER A 24 -9.72 6.60 -20.40
N ALA A 25 -10.71 7.27 -19.80
CA ALA A 25 -12.12 6.91 -19.89
C ALA A 25 -12.72 6.97 -21.32
N PHE A 26 -12.08 7.67 -22.26
CA PHE A 26 -12.52 7.74 -23.66
C PHE A 26 -12.06 6.55 -24.51
N ASP A 27 -11.03 5.82 -24.08
CA ASP A 27 -10.57 4.63 -24.79
C ASP A 27 -11.61 3.51 -24.62
N PRO A 28 -12.11 2.88 -25.70
CA PRO A 28 -13.06 1.77 -25.58
C PRO A 28 -12.53 0.61 -24.71
N PHE A 29 -11.22 0.40 -24.68
CA PHE A 29 -10.59 -0.63 -23.86
C PHE A 29 -10.77 -0.35 -22.36
N PHE A 30 -10.91 0.91 -21.93
CA PHE A 30 -11.13 1.30 -20.55
C PHE A 30 -12.32 0.57 -19.93
N MET A 31 -13.48 0.65 -20.58
CA MET A 31 -14.74 0.10 -20.04
C MET A 31 -14.67 -1.42 -19.85
N ILE A 32 -14.05 -2.13 -20.81
CA ILE A 32 -13.90 -3.59 -20.74
C ILE A 32 -12.78 -4.01 -19.79
N HIS A 33 -11.70 -3.23 -19.69
CA HIS A 33 -10.63 -3.44 -18.72
C HIS A 33 -11.16 -3.36 -17.29
N HIS A 34 -11.95 -2.34 -16.97
CA HIS A 34 -12.58 -2.22 -15.65
C HIS A 34 -13.54 -3.37 -15.34
N SER A 35 -14.22 -3.92 -16.36
CA SER A 35 -15.02 -5.14 -16.19
C SER A 35 -14.17 -6.37 -15.85
N SER A 36 -12.94 -6.45 -16.38
CA SER A 36 -11.99 -7.51 -16.03
C SER A 36 -11.50 -7.41 -14.58
N ILE A 37 -11.27 -6.19 -14.09
CA ILE A 37 -10.88 -5.95 -12.69
C ILE A 37 -12.05 -6.21 -11.73
N ASP A 38 -13.27 -5.86 -12.13
CA ASP A 38 -14.47 -6.22 -11.37
C ASP A 38 -14.62 -7.75 -11.24
N ARG A 39 -14.29 -8.54 -12.28
CA ARG A 39 -14.22 -10.00 -12.15
C ARG A 39 -13.23 -10.45 -11.07
N ILE A 40 -12.05 -9.85 -11.03
CA ILE A 40 -11.06 -10.15 -9.97
C ILE A 40 -11.62 -9.80 -8.59
N TRP A 41 -12.38 -8.72 -8.47
CA TRP A 41 -13.06 -8.37 -7.23
C TRP A 41 -14.10 -9.41 -6.82
N GLN A 42 -14.94 -9.90 -7.74
CA GLN A 42 -15.89 -11.00 -7.48
C GLN A 42 -15.20 -12.31 -7.07
N ILE A 43 -14.07 -12.64 -7.70
CA ILE A 43 -13.22 -13.78 -7.31
C ILE A 43 -12.75 -13.60 -5.87
N TRP A 44 -12.24 -12.42 -5.51
CA TRP A 44 -11.83 -12.12 -4.14
C TRP A 44 -13.00 -12.22 -3.15
N GLN A 45 -14.18 -11.69 -3.47
CA GLN A 45 -15.35 -11.79 -2.60
C GLN A 45 -15.75 -13.25 -2.36
N THR A 46 -15.70 -14.08 -3.41
CA THR A 46 -15.99 -15.52 -3.32
C THR A 46 -14.93 -16.24 -2.49
N LEU A 47 -13.65 -15.91 -2.67
CA LEU A 47 -12.55 -16.46 -1.89
C LEU A 47 -12.70 -16.13 -0.39
N GLN A 48 -13.09 -14.91 -0.04
CA GLN A 48 -13.30 -14.51 1.35
C GLN A 48 -14.47 -15.28 1.98
N LYS A 49 -15.54 -15.56 1.23
CA LYS A 49 -16.63 -16.45 1.68
C LYS A 49 -16.14 -17.85 2.00
N LEU A 50 -15.30 -18.43 1.13
CA LEU A 50 -14.69 -19.75 1.37
C LEU A 50 -13.83 -19.79 2.63
N ARG A 51 -13.17 -18.66 2.95
CA ARG A 51 -12.34 -18.49 4.15
C ARG A 51 -13.13 -18.11 5.41
N HIS A 52 -14.46 -18.03 5.34
CA HIS A 52 -15.31 -17.54 6.42
C HIS A 52 -14.93 -16.13 6.93
N ARG A 53 -14.47 -15.26 6.02
CA ARG A 53 -14.14 -13.86 6.31
C ARG A 53 -15.19 -12.90 5.73
N SER A 54 -15.18 -11.66 6.21
CA SER A 54 -15.95 -10.57 5.61
C SER A 54 -15.55 -10.37 4.14
N PHE A 55 -16.55 -10.13 3.28
CA PHE A 55 -16.37 -10.03 1.82
C PHE A 55 -17.10 -8.83 1.18
N ASN A 56 -17.97 -8.16 1.94
CA ASN A 56 -18.84 -7.06 1.47
C ASN A 56 -18.80 -5.86 2.42
N TYR A 57 -17.68 -5.68 3.11
CA TYR A 57 -17.51 -4.68 4.14
C TYR A 57 -16.07 -4.17 4.13
N ALA A 58 -15.90 -2.85 4.32
CA ALA A 58 -14.59 -2.24 4.51
C ALA A 58 -14.66 -1.29 5.70
N ARG A 59 -14.23 -1.77 6.87
CA ARG A 59 -14.35 -1.02 8.14
C ARG A 59 -13.53 0.27 8.11
N CYS A 60 -12.32 0.20 7.59
CA CYS A 60 -11.37 1.31 7.57
C CYS A 60 -11.91 2.54 6.80
N ALA A 61 -12.75 2.32 5.79
CA ALA A 61 -13.28 3.37 4.92
C ALA A 61 -14.76 3.70 5.17
N LEU A 62 -15.34 3.33 6.33
CA LEU A 62 -16.78 3.43 6.61
C LEU A 62 -17.40 4.79 6.23
N ARG A 63 -16.73 5.89 6.58
CA ARG A 63 -17.23 7.25 6.28
C ARG A 63 -17.42 7.49 4.78
N ASN A 64 -16.57 6.91 3.94
CA ASN A 64 -16.64 7.05 2.49
C ASN A 64 -17.70 6.11 1.89
N LEU A 65 -17.95 4.96 2.51
CA LEU A 65 -18.90 3.97 1.98
C LEU A 65 -20.36 4.44 1.97
N TYR A 66 -20.73 5.37 2.85
CA TYR A 66 -22.10 5.91 2.93
C TYR A 66 -22.32 7.17 2.08
N ARG A 67 -21.27 7.71 1.46
CA ARG A 67 -21.38 8.83 0.52
C ARG A 67 -21.63 8.28 -0.88
N PRO A 68 -22.63 8.79 -1.62
CA PRO A 68 -22.81 8.39 -3.01
C PRO A 68 -21.55 8.64 -3.85
N LEU A 69 -21.26 7.73 -4.78
CA LEU A 69 -20.26 7.94 -5.81
C LEU A 69 -20.77 8.99 -6.78
N GLU A 70 -20.09 10.13 -6.83
CA GLU A 70 -20.42 11.18 -7.78
C GLU A 70 -19.80 10.88 -9.15
N PRO A 71 -20.46 11.25 -10.27
CA PRO A 71 -21.78 11.90 -10.35
C PRO A 71 -22.95 10.91 -10.49
N PHE A 72 -22.82 9.65 -10.09
CA PHE A 72 -23.84 8.62 -10.34
C PHE A 72 -25.18 8.90 -9.66
N ASN A 73 -25.17 9.64 -8.55
CA ASN A 73 -26.37 10.11 -7.86
C ASN A 73 -27.08 11.29 -8.56
N TYR A 74 -26.41 11.99 -9.48
CA TYR A 74 -26.99 13.15 -10.16
C TYR A 74 -27.90 12.71 -11.30
N GLU A 75 -29.20 12.97 -11.17
CA GLU A 75 -30.19 12.65 -12.21
C GLU A 75 -29.89 13.33 -13.56
N SER A 76 -29.29 14.52 -13.54
CA SER A 76 -28.88 15.25 -14.74
C SER A 76 -27.70 14.62 -15.50
N LYS A 77 -26.96 13.68 -14.87
CA LYS A 77 -25.77 13.04 -15.45
C LYS A 77 -25.97 11.54 -15.67
N ASN A 78 -26.70 10.87 -14.79
CA ASN A 78 -26.94 9.44 -14.85
C ASN A 78 -28.44 9.14 -15.06
N PRO A 79 -28.87 8.90 -16.31
CA PRO A 79 -30.27 8.60 -16.61
C PRO A 79 -30.70 7.22 -16.11
N ASN A 80 -29.77 6.31 -15.84
CA ASN A 80 -30.09 4.95 -15.41
C ASN A 80 -30.56 4.92 -13.94
N PRO A 81 -31.82 4.53 -13.66
CA PRO A 81 -32.37 4.55 -12.32
C PRO A 81 -31.72 3.52 -11.38
N VAL A 82 -31.23 2.38 -11.90
CA VAL A 82 -30.60 1.32 -11.11
C VAL A 82 -29.28 1.80 -10.53
N THR A 83 -28.41 2.36 -11.37
CA THR A 83 -27.10 2.86 -10.92
C THR A 83 -27.25 4.13 -10.08
N ARG A 84 -28.27 4.96 -10.34
CA ARG A 84 -28.57 6.15 -9.51
C ARG A 84 -29.01 5.78 -8.10
N ALA A 85 -29.94 4.82 -7.98
CA ALA A 85 -30.44 4.33 -6.69
C ALA A 85 -29.40 3.53 -5.88
N ASN A 86 -28.43 2.91 -6.55
CA ASN A 86 -27.35 2.11 -5.95
C ASN A 86 -25.99 2.81 -6.00
N SER A 87 -25.98 4.15 -5.98
CA SER A 87 -24.76 4.95 -6.10
C SER A 87 -23.89 4.95 -4.84
N ARG A 88 -24.36 4.47 -3.68
CA ARG A 88 -23.52 4.40 -2.47
C ARG A 88 -22.63 3.16 -2.50
N PRO A 89 -21.32 3.25 -2.20
CA PRO A 89 -20.42 2.09 -2.21
C PRO A 89 -20.89 0.90 -1.39
N VAL A 90 -21.51 1.12 -0.22
CA VAL A 90 -22.10 0.02 0.58
C VAL A 90 -23.11 -0.84 -0.19
N GLN A 91 -23.77 -0.28 -1.21
CA GLN A 91 -24.74 -0.99 -2.04
C GLN A 91 -24.06 -1.77 -3.18
N ILE A 92 -22.88 -1.32 -3.62
CA ILE A 92 -22.18 -1.80 -4.82
C ILE A 92 -21.45 -3.13 -4.58
N PHE A 93 -21.09 -3.44 -3.34
CA PHE A 93 -20.52 -4.76 -2.97
C PHE A 93 -21.40 -5.96 -3.37
N ASP A 94 -22.69 -5.74 -3.61
CA ASP A 94 -23.62 -6.75 -4.09
C ASP A 94 -23.90 -6.52 -5.59
N ALA A 95 -23.08 -7.16 -6.43
CA ALA A 95 -23.18 -7.07 -7.89
C ALA A 95 -24.52 -7.57 -8.44
N SER A 96 -25.25 -8.44 -7.71
CA SER A 96 -26.53 -8.99 -8.18
C SER A 96 -27.59 -7.92 -8.48
N LYS A 97 -27.46 -6.74 -7.85
CA LYS A 97 -28.33 -5.57 -8.06
C LYS A 97 -28.19 -4.93 -9.44
N PHE A 98 -27.10 -5.21 -10.15
CA PHE A 98 -26.82 -4.64 -11.46
C PHE A 98 -27.11 -5.61 -12.62
N HIS A 99 -27.69 -6.77 -12.30
CA HIS A 99 -28.22 -7.72 -13.30
C HIS A 99 -27.20 -8.22 -14.34
N TYR A 100 -25.94 -8.41 -13.94
CA TYR A 100 -24.92 -9.05 -14.75
C TYR A 100 -24.30 -10.22 -13.98
N ASN A 101 -23.71 -11.16 -14.72
CA ASN A 101 -22.89 -12.24 -14.18
C ASN A 101 -21.72 -12.49 -15.14
N PHE A 102 -20.62 -12.99 -14.59
CA PHE A 102 -19.52 -13.51 -15.39
C PHE A 102 -19.81 -14.95 -15.82
N ASP A 103 -19.27 -15.34 -16.96
CA ASP A 103 -19.34 -16.69 -17.51
C ASP A 103 -18.67 -17.71 -16.57
N ASN A 104 -17.54 -17.32 -15.95
CA ASN A 104 -16.87 -18.08 -14.90
C ASN A 104 -16.06 -17.16 -13.97
N LEU A 105 -15.60 -17.72 -12.85
CA LEU A 105 -14.75 -17.05 -11.86
C LEU A 105 -13.34 -17.64 -11.83
N ASN A 106 -12.89 -18.23 -12.93
CA ASN A 106 -11.53 -18.75 -13.02
C ASN A 106 -10.55 -17.61 -13.30
N LEU A 107 -9.38 -17.66 -12.67
CA LEU A 107 -8.28 -16.75 -12.95
C LEU A 107 -7.06 -17.57 -13.38
N ASN A 108 -6.51 -17.25 -14.55
CA ASN A 108 -5.37 -17.96 -15.11
C ASN A 108 -5.58 -19.49 -15.19
N GLY A 109 -6.79 -19.93 -15.54
CA GLY A 109 -7.15 -21.35 -15.62
C GLY A 109 -7.48 -22.03 -14.29
N HIS A 110 -7.36 -21.33 -13.16
CA HIS A 110 -7.63 -21.88 -11.83
C HIS A 110 -8.99 -21.44 -11.29
N SER A 111 -9.74 -22.38 -10.71
CA SER A 111 -10.94 -22.12 -9.93
C SER A 111 -10.61 -21.36 -8.63
N VAL A 112 -11.63 -20.76 -8.00
CA VAL A 112 -11.46 -20.02 -6.74
C VAL A 112 -10.85 -20.88 -5.63
N SER A 113 -11.18 -22.18 -5.59
CA SER A 113 -10.61 -23.12 -4.61
C SER A 113 -9.12 -23.39 -4.88
N GLU A 114 -8.73 -23.57 -6.15
CA GLU A 114 -7.32 -23.78 -6.52
C GLU A 114 -6.50 -22.51 -6.27
N ILE A 115 -7.07 -21.33 -6.53
CA ILE A 115 -6.46 -20.04 -6.17
C ILE A 115 -6.22 -19.96 -4.65
N ASN A 116 -7.14 -20.46 -3.83
CA ASN A 116 -6.93 -20.51 -2.38
C ASN A 116 -5.69 -21.34 -2.03
N THR A 117 -5.56 -22.54 -2.60
CA THR A 117 -4.40 -23.42 -2.40
C THR A 117 -3.11 -22.77 -2.89
N ILE A 118 -3.12 -22.09 -4.05
CA ILE A 118 -1.94 -21.35 -4.54
C ILE A 118 -1.53 -20.27 -3.53
N ILE A 119 -2.48 -19.51 -2.98
CA ILE A 119 -2.21 -18.47 -1.97
C ILE A 119 -1.68 -19.08 -0.67
N GLU A 120 -2.17 -20.26 -0.27
CA GLU A 120 -1.68 -20.99 0.89
C GLU A 120 -0.23 -21.43 0.67
N ASN A 121 0.11 -21.98 -0.50
CA ASN A 121 1.49 -22.37 -0.83
C ASN A 121 2.46 -21.16 -0.83
N LEU A 122 1.98 -19.97 -1.21
CA LEU A 122 2.76 -18.73 -1.09
C LEU A 122 3.05 -18.33 0.37
N ARG A 123 2.42 -18.97 1.35
CA ARG A 123 2.70 -18.77 2.78
C ARG A 123 3.71 -19.78 3.33
N ASP A 124 4.16 -20.76 2.55
CA ASP A 124 5.11 -21.77 3.01
C ASP A 124 6.55 -21.26 3.12
N HIS A 125 6.82 -20.07 2.57
CA HIS A 125 8.14 -19.45 2.55
C HIS A 125 8.07 -18.02 3.08
N ASP A 126 9.18 -17.54 3.63
CA ASP A 126 9.31 -16.16 4.06
C ASP A 126 9.21 -15.24 2.84
N ARG A 127 8.43 -14.17 2.95
CA ARG A 127 8.35 -13.13 1.92
C ARG A 127 8.72 -11.78 2.49
N VAL A 128 9.40 -10.97 1.68
CA VAL A 128 9.82 -9.62 2.06
C VAL A 128 9.25 -8.64 1.05
N TYR A 129 8.64 -7.58 1.56
CA TYR A 129 8.01 -6.55 0.76
C TYR A 129 8.64 -5.19 1.04
N ALA A 130 8.79 -4.40 -0.01
CA ALA A 130 8.86 -2.95 0.08
C ALA A 130 7.44 -2.41 0.28
N GLY A 131 7.21 -1.79 1.43
CA GLY A 131 5.94 -1.20 1.82
C GLY A 131 5.90 0.29 1.47
N PHE A 132 5.03 0.66 0.53
CA PHE A 132 4.86 2.05 0.09
C PHE A 132 3.63 2.70 0.71
N VAL A 133 3.80 3.91 1.25
CA VAL A 133 2.69 4.77 1.67
C VAL A 133 2.44 5.78 0.55
N LEU A 134 1.55 5.43 -0.38
CA LEU A 134 1.33 6.21 -1.60
C LEU A 134 0.29 7.33 -1.39
N SER A 135 0.48 8.43 -2.09
CA SER A 135 -0.46 9.54 -2.16
C SER A 135 -0.52 10.12 -3.57
N GLY A 136 -1.54 10.92 -3.85
CA GLY A 136 -1.67 11.65 -5.10
C GLY A 136 -0.45 12.52 -5.38
N ILE A 137 0.05 12.41 -6.60
CA ILE A 137 1.22 13.16 -7.09
C ILE A 137 0.85 14.14 -8.21
N GLY A 138 -0.45 14.29 -8.52
CA GLY A 138 -0.98 15.18 -9.53
C GLY A 138 -0.75 14.72 -10.97
N VAL A 139 -0.14 13.55 -11.19
CA VAL A 139 0.23 13.09 -12.53
C VAL A 139 0.36 11.57 -12.57
N SER A 140 0.14 10.99 -13.75
CA SER A 140 0.38 9.55 -13.96
C SER A 140 1.87 9.27 -14.22
N ALA A 141 2.46 8.36 -13.44
CA ALA A 141 3.89 8.09 -13.46
C ALA A 141 4.23 6.63 -13.11
N THR A 142 5.29 6.11 -13.71
CA THR A 142 5.93 4.86 -13.34
C THR A 142 6.92 5.10 -12.20
N ALA A 143 6.74 4.38 -11.10
CA ALA A 143 7.72 4.29 -10.02
C ALA A 143 8.63 3.08 -10.29
N ASN A 144 9.89 3.35 -10.64
CA ASN A 144 10.92 2.33 -10.79
C ASN A 144 11.62 2.13 -9.45
N VAL A 145 11.65 0.89 -8.98
CA VAL A 145 12.15 0.55 -7.65
C VAL A 145 13.49 -0.17 -7.79
N LYS A 146 14.50 0.36 -7.11
CA LYS A 146 15.81 -0.28 -6.98
C LYS A 146 16.08 -0.60 -5.51
N LEU A 147 16.63 -1.78 -5.28
CA LEU A 147 17.15 -2.20 -3.99
C LEU A 147 18.63 -1.82 -3.91
N VAL A 148 19.03 -1.19 -2.82
CA VAL A 148 20.41 -0.70 -2.62
C VAL A 148 21.04 -1.46 -1.45
N PRO A 149 21.84 -2.51 -1.70
CA PRO A 149 22.56 -3.22 -0.64
C PRO A 149 23.64 -2.33 -0.03
N GLN A 150 23.95 -2.52 1.26
CA GLN A 150 25.04 -1.77 1.90
C GLN A 150 26.38 -2.03 1.20
N GLY A 151 27.01 -0.98 0.67
CA GLY A 151 28.32 -1.07 0.02
C GLY A 151 28.32 -1.77 -1.33
N GLY A 152 27.15 -2.02 -1.93
CA GLY A 152 27.01 -2.60 -3.26
C GLY A 152 26.21 -1.71 -4.21
N ASP A 153 26.13 -2.14 -5.47
CA ASP A 153 25.43 -1.40 -6.53
C ASP A 153 23.90 -1.58 -6.44
N PRO A 154 23.11 -0.53 -6.78
CA PRO A 154 21.67 -0.63 -6.87
C PRO A 154 21.20 -1.69 -7.88
N VAL A 155 20.28 -2.56 -7.47
CA VAL A 155 19.67 -3.62 -8.29
C VAL A 155 18.23 -3.27 -8.61
N ASP A 156 17.85 -3.38 -9.87
CA ASP A 156 16.46 -3.18 -10.30
C ASP A 156 15.57 -4.33 -9.81
N VAL A 157 14.49 -3.99 -9.10
CA VAL A 157 13.50 -4.96 -8.59
C VAL A 157 12.13 -4.80 -9.26
N GLY A 158 12.05 -3.95 -10.28
CA GLY A 158 10.87 -3.73 -11.10
C GLY A 158 10.17 -2.41 -10.81
N SER A 159 8.94 -2.29 -11.30
CA SER A 159 8.23 -1.02 -11.31
C SER A 159 6.73 -1.18 -11.13
N PHE A 160 6.08 -0.09 -10.72
CA PHE A 160 4.64 -0.02 -10.56
C PHE A 160 4.15 1.38 -10.99
N TYR A 161 2.93 1.47 -11.50
CA TYR A 161 2.33 2.67 -12.08
C TYR A 161 1.33 3.43 -11.18
N ILE A 162 1.62 4.67 -10.83
CA ILE A 162 0.71 5.54 -10.09
C ILE A 162 -0.15 6.29 -11.11
N LEU A 163 -1.48 6.11 -11.08
CA LEU A 163 -2.39 6.94 -11.87
C LEU A 163 -2.66 8.25 -11.12
N GLY A 164 -2.69 9.34 -11.87
CA GLY A 164 -2.98 10.68 -11.40
C GLY A 164 -3.15 11.67 -12.55
N GLY A 165 -3.66 12.87 -12.25
CA GLY A 165 -3.84 13.94 -13.22
C GLY A 165 -4.01 15.28 -12.53
N ASP A 166 -3.91 16.37 -13.29
CA ASP A 166 -3.89 17.73 -12.74
C ASP A 166 -5.23 18.07 -12.04
N GLY A 167 -6.34 17.54 -12.57
CA GLY A 167 -7.68 17.67 -11.97
C GLY A 167 -8.02 16.66 -10.88
N GLU A 168 -7.08 15.85 -10.39
CA GLU A 168 -7.38 14.79 -9.42
C GLU A 168 -7.78 15.35 -8.04
N MET A 169 -8.67 14.64 -7.35
CA MET A 169 -8.94 14.91 -5.94
C MET A 169 -7.78 14.40 -5.07
N PRO A 170 -7.42 15.09 -3.98
CA PRO A 170 -6.38 14.61 -3.07
C PRO A 170 -6.72 13.22 -2.53
N TRP A 171 -5.76 12.31 -2.60
CA TRP A 171 -5.89 10.97 -2.06
C TRP A 171 -4.58 10.52 -1.39
N ALA A 172 -4.71 9.63 -0.43
CA ALA A 172 -3.61 8.89 0.17
C ALA A 172 -4.12 7.48 0.47
N TYR A 173 -3.28 6.48 0.20
CA TYR A 173 -3.60 5.12 0.61
C TYR A 173 -3.68 5.08 2.13
N GLU A 174 -4.82 4.60 2.63
CA GLU A 174 -4.99 4.33 4.04
C GLU A 174 -3.97 3.25 4.46
N ARG A 175 -3.83 2.18 3.68
CA ARG A 175 -2.96 1.04 4.01
C ARG A 175 -1.71 0.99 3.13
N VAL A 176 -0.68 0.36 3.67
CA VAL A 176 0.59 0.16 2.95
C VAL A 176 0.38 -0.69 1.69
N TYR A 177 0.90 -0.21 0.56
CA TYR A 177 1.04 -1.02 -0.66
C TYR A 177 2.27 -1.92 -0.53
N LYS A 178 2.06 -3.24 -0.50
CA LYS A 178 3.13 -4.23 -0.44
C LYS A 178 3.60 -4.57 -1.85
N TYR A 179 4.87 -4.32 -2.13
CA TYR A 179 5.55 -4.73 -3.37
C TYR A 179 6.58 -5.80 -3.03
N ASP A 180 6.45 -6.98 -3.63
CA ASP A 180 7.30 -8.15 -3.31
C ASP A 180 8.72 -7.93 -3.85
N VAL A 181 9.73 -8.10 -2.98
CA VAL A 181 11.15 -7.99 -3.30
C VAL A 181 11.94 -9.23 -2.88
N THR A 182 11.25 -10.33 -2.56
CA THR A 182 11.82 -11.56 -2.00
C THR A 182 12.93 -12.13 -2.88
N ASP A 183 12.62 -12.41 -4.15
CA ASP A 183 13.58 -13.00 -5.10
C ASP A 183 14.86 -12.14 -5.28
N ALA A 184 14.72 -10.82 -5.21
CA ALA A 184 15.86 -9.91 -5.37
C ALA A 184 16.79 -9.95 -4.14
N LEU A 185 16.22 -10.03 -2.94
CA LEU A 185 16.98 -10.18 -1.71
C LEU A 185 17.68 -11.55 -1.66
N GLU A 186 16.99 -12.63 -2.02
CA GLU A 186 17.56 -13.98 -2.03
C GLU A 186 18.76 -14.09 -2.98
N LYS A 187 18.67 -13.52 -4.18
CA LYS A 187 19.79 -13.48 -5.14
C LYS A 187 21.02 -12.74 -4.61
N LEU A 188 20.81 -11.78 -3.71
CA LEU A 188 21.88 -11.02 -3.05
C LEU A 188 22.35 -11.65 -1.73
N GLY A 189 21.76 -12.77 -1.31
CA GLY A 189 22.04 -13.38 -0.01
C GLY A 189 21.59 -12.52 1.18
N LEU A 190 20.60 -11.65 0.97
CA LEU A 190 20.04 -10.76 1.98
C LEU A 190 18.70 -11.30 2.50
N ASN A 191 18.31 -10.87 3.70
CA ASN A 191 17.01 -11.14 4.29
C ASN A 191 16.36 -9.84 4.80
N ALA A 192 15.15 -9.93 5.37
CA ALA A 192 14.39 -8.76 5.83
C ALA A 192 15.08 -7.90 6.92
N TYR A 193 16.09 -8.46 7.60
CA TYR A 193 16.85 -7.80 8.66
C TYR A 193 18.28 -7.43 8.22
N SER A 194 18.62 -7.64 6.94
CA SER A 194 19.88 -7.18 6.39
C SER A 194 19.87 -5.66 6.20
N ASN A 195 21.04 -5.04 6.10
CA ASN A 195 21.15 -3.62 5.82
C ASN A 195 21.04 -3.34 4.31
N PHE A 196 19.91 -2.78 3.90
CA PHE A 196 19.66 -2.31 2.54
C PHE A 196 18.68 -1.13 2.58
N GLY A 197 18.66 -0.36 1.48
CA GLY A 197 17.72 0.72 1.25
C GLY A 197 16.95 0.53 -0.06
N PHE A 198 16.05 1.47 -0.33
CA PHE A 198 15.34 1.55 -1.60
C PHE A 198 15.60 2.90 -2.26
N GLN A 199 15.85 2.87 -3.56
CA GLN A 199 15.84 4.05 -4.40
C GLN A 199 14.65 3.96 -5.34
N VAL A 200 13.84 5.01 -5.38
CA VAL A 200 12.64 5.05 -6.21
C VAL A 200 12.72 6.26 -7.13
N THR A 201 12.64 6.03 -8.43
CA THR A 201 12.58 7.11 -9.42
C THR A 201 11.21 7.15 -10.05
N LEU A 202 10.65 8.36 -10.17
CA LEU A 202 9.37 8.59 -10.82
C LEU A 202 9.59 9.08 -12.25
N THR A 203 8.98 8.38 -13.20
CA THR A 203 8.99 8.76 -14.62
C THR A 203 7.56 8.95 -15.07
N LYS A 204 7.21 10.17 -15.49
CA LYS A 204 5.91 10.51 -16.04
C LYS A 204 5.60 9.67 -17.27
N TYR A 205 4.32 9.52 -17.60
CA TYR A 205 3.87 8.77 -18.78
C TYR A 205 4.59 9.19 -20.09
N ASN A 206 4.97 10.46 -20.24
CA ASN A 206 5.68 11.00 -21.41
C ASN A 206 7.20 10.72 -21.42
N GLY A 207 7.73 10.00 -20.43
CA GLY A 207 9.16 9.70 -20.27
C GLY A 207 9.97 10.72 -19.48
N GLU A 208 9.36 11.83 -19.05
CA GLU A 208 10.01 12.87 -18.24
C GLU A 208 10.22 12.38 -16.81
N GLN A 209 11.43 12.57 -16.26
CA GLN A 209 11.70 12.25 -14.86
C GLN A 209 11.11 13.35 -13.96
N LEU A 210 10.40 12.94 -12.91
CA LEU A 210 9.81 13.87 -11.94
C LEU A 210 10.79 14.13 -10.80
N ASP A 211 10.88 15.38 -10.36
CA ASP A 211 11.62 15.78 -9.14
C ASP A 211 10.88 15.39 -7.84
N ALA A 212 9.64 14.92 -7.95
CA ALA A 212 8.89 14.42 -6.82
C ALA A 212 9.52 13.13 -6.26
N SER A 213 9.56 13.02 -4.94
CA SER A 213 9.99 11.82 -4.23
C SER A 213 8.82 11.21 -3.46
N LEU A 214 8.74 9.88 -3.47
CA LEU A 214 7.85 9.15 -2.57
C LEU A 214 8.44 9.12 -1.16
N ALA A 215 7.58 8.89 -0.17
CA ALA A 215 8.06 8.57 1.18
C ALA A 215 8.95 7.31 1.12
N THR A 216 9.99 7.28 1.96
CA THR A 216 10.90 6.13 2.03
C THR A 216 10.09 4.86 2.32
N PRO A 217 10.26 3.79 1.52
CA PRO A 217 9.53 2.55 1.73
C PRO A 217 9.93 1.92 3.07
N VAL A 218 8.95 1.33 3.76
CA VAL A 218 9.18 0.50 4.94
C VAL A 218 9.43 -0.94 4.51
N VAL A 219 10.10 -1.74 5.34
CA VAL A 219 10.25 -3.17 5.06
C VAL A 219 9.12 -3.91 5.75
N ILE A 220 8.47 -4.85 5.07
CA ILE A 220 7.47 -5.73 5.66
C ILE A 220 7.90 -7.16 5.42
N SER A 221 8.11 -7.92 6.48
CA SER A 221 8.36 -9.35 6.41
C SER A 221 7.06 -10.12 6.70
N ARG A 222 6.76 -11.12 5.88
CA ARG A 222 5.70 -12.10 6.09
C ARG A 222 6.39 -13.45 6.33
N PRO A 223 6.53 -13.89 7.59
CA PRO A 223 7.16 -15.17 7.88
C PRO A 223 6.35 -16.35 7.32
N ALA A 224 7.05 -17.41 6.97
CA ALA A 224 6.48 -18.68 6.56
C ALA A 224 5.53 -19.21 7.64
N ASN A 225 4.39 -19.75 7.22
CA ASN A 225 3.37 -20.34 8.08
C ASN A 225 2.82 -19.41 9.17
N ALA A 226 3.02 -18.08 9.03
CA ALA A 226 2.55 -17.09 9.99
C ALA A 226 1.39 -16.24 9.45
N ASP A 227 0.37 -16.08 10.30
CA ASP A 227 -0.80 -15.24 10.01
C ASP A 227 -0.61 -13.76 10.37
N TYR A 228 0.61 -13.33 10.71
CA TYR A 228 0.95 -11.92 10.90
C TYR A 228 2.06 -11.43 9.95
N ASP A 229 2.12 -10.11 9.78
CA ASP A 229 3.27 -9.42 9.19
C ASP A 229 4.19 -8.86 10.30
N VAL A 230 5.45 -8.60 9.95
CA VAL A 230 6.38 -7.81 10.75
C VAL A 230 6.72 -6.54 9.98
N LEU A 231 6.24 -5.40 10.45
CA LEU A 231 6.61 -4.07 9.98
C LEU A 231 7.99 -3.72 10.55
N ILE A 232 8.98 -3.60 9.67
CA ILE A 232 10.37 -3.31 10.00
C ILE A 232 10.66 -1.87 9.56
N LEU A 233 10.92 -1.02 10.55
CA LEU A 233 11.26 0.39 10.36
C LEU A 233 12.77 0.56 10.47
N PRO A 234 13.50 0.78 9.35
CA PRO A 234 14.93 1.01 9.39
C PRO A 234 15.22 2.38 10.01
N LEU A 235 16.20 2.48 10.90
CA LEU A 235 16.56 3.72 11.60
C LEU A 235 17.96 4.19 11.21
N LEU A 236 18.13 4.52 9.93
CA LEU A 236 19.37 5.04 9.33
C LEU A 236 19.73 6.46 9.85
N GLU A 237 21.00 6.87 9.67
CA GLU A 237 21.49 8.19 10.10
C GLU A 237 20.68 9.35 9.50
N GLU A 238 20.37 9.28 8.20
CA GLU A 238 19.56 10.27 7.47
C GLU A 238 18.22 9.66 7.00
N ASN A 239 17.41 9.14 7.93
CA ASN A 239 16.10 8.58 7.56
C ASN A 239 14.93 9.52 7.77
N LYS A 240 14.14 9.71 6.71
CA LYS A 240 12.80 10.29 6.76
C LYS A 240 11.79 9.16 6.67
N LEU A 241 11.30 8.71 7.83
CA LEU A 241 10.23 7.72 7.88
C LEU A 241 8.95 8.29 7.25
N PRO A 242 8.07 7.43 6.71
CA PRO A 242 6.75 7.88 6.30
C PRO A 242 6.00 8.49 7.50
N PRO A 243 5.20 9.54 7.30
CA PRO A 243 4.54 10.24 8.40
C PRO A 243 3.51 9.36 9.11
N LYS A 244 2.84 8.47 8.37
CA LYS A 244 1.84 7.54 8.89
C LYS A 244 1.91 6.21 8.15
N VAL A 245 1.79 5.11 8.89
CA VAL A 245 1.72 3.75 8.36
C VAL A 245 0.52 3.07 9.01
N ILE A 246 -0.42 2.56 8.20
CA ILE A 246 -1.55 1.78 8.72
C ILE A 246 -1.36 0.32 8.33
N VAL A 247 -1.39 -0.55 9.34
CA VAL A 247 -1.22 -1.99 9.21
C VAL A 247 -2.40 -2.74 9.82
N SER A 248 -2.58 -4.00 9.42
CA SER A 248 -3.65 -4.84 9.94
C SER A 248 -3.38 -5.28 11.38
N ARG A 249 -4.44 -5.53 12.14
CA ARG A 249 -4.38 -6.18 13.44
C ARG A 249 -3.51 -7.45 13.40
N GLY A 250 -2.71 -7.64 14.46
CA GLY A 250 -1.78 -8.74 14.59
C GLY A 250 -0.40 -8.48 13.98
N THR A 251 -0.23 -7.39 13.22
CA THR A 251 1.10 -6.97 12.73
C THR A 251 2.03 -6.66 13.89
N ARG A 252 3.25 -7.21 13.83
CA ARG A 252 4.32 -6.89 14.77
C ARG A 252 5.14 -5.72 14.26
N VAL A 253 5.64 -4.87 15.15
CA VAL A 253 6.48 -3.72 14.81
C VAL A 253 7.90 -3.99 15.29
N ARG A 254 8.89 -3.72 14.45
CA ARG A 254 10.31 -3.82 14.75
C ARG A 254 11.02 -2.55 14.33
N PHE A 255 11.78 -1.95 15.24
CA PHE A 255 12.69 -0.86 14.96
C PHE A 255 14.08 -1.45 14.70
N HIS A 256 14.60 -1.30 13.49
CA HIS A 256 15.84 -1.95 13.08
C HIS A 256 16.97 -0.92 12.94
N TYR A 257 18.09 -1.14 13.64
CA TYR A 257 19.30 -0.33 13.48
C TYR A 257 20.30 -1.05 12.58
N PRO A 258 20.41 -0.64 11.31
CA PRO A 258 21.37 -1.25 10.40
C PRO A 258 22.85 -0.95 10.72
N VAL A 259 23.13 0.03 11.59
CA VAL A 259 24.49 0.43 11.97
C VAL A 259 24.63 0.38 13.49
N SER A 260 25.59 -0.39 13.99
CA SER A 260 25.80 -0.65 15.42
C SER A 260 26.22 0.58 16.25
N SER A 261 26.63 1.67 15.60
CA SER A 261 26.96 2.95 16.27
C SER A 261 25.71 3.70 16.75
N LEU A 262 24.53 3.35 16.23
CA LEU A 262 23.27 3.97 16.59
C LEU A 262 22.58 3.18 17.69
N THR A 263 22.43 3.81 18.86
CA THR A 263 21.87 3.17 20.07
C THR A 263 20.67 3.90 20.65
N ALA A 264 20.23 4.98 20.01
CA ALA A 264 19.09 5.76 20.51
C ALA A 264 17.85 4.87 20.54
N ALA A 265 17.19 4.73 21.70
CA ALA A 265 15.92 4.02 21.77
C ALA A 265 14.82 4.77 20.97
N VAL A 266 13.79 4.05 20.54
CA VAL A 266 12.56 4.67 20.03
C VAL A 266 11.61 4.87 21.20
N LYS A 267 10.94 6.02 21.26
CA LYS A 267 9.96 6.33 22.30
C LYS A 267 8.58 6.53 21.72
N GLU A 268 7.58 6.06 22.44
CA GLU A 268 6.19 6.37 22.16
C GLU A 268 5.78 7.66 22.88
N VAL A 269 5.09 8.55 22.17
CA VAL A 269 4.51 9.79 22.69
C VAL A 269 3.00 9.74 22.63
N GLY A 270 2.32 10.40 23.56
CA GLY A 270 0.88 10.26 23.73
C GLY A 270 0.00 11.02 22.71
N SER A 271 0.57 11.76 21.76
CA SER A 271 -0.23 12.53 20.80
C SER A 271 0.49 12.86 19.49
N TYR A 272 -0.31 13.12 18.45
CA TYR A 272 0.19 13.66 17.17
C TYR A 272 0.91 15.00 17.34
N THR A 273 0.46 15.85 18.27
CA THR A 273 1.12 17.14 18.55
C THR A 273 2.52 16.91 19.12
N SER A 274 2.67 15.95 20.05
CA SER A 274 3.97 15.57 20.60
C SER A 274 4.90 14.98 19.55
N LEU A 275 4.37 14.16 18.62
CA LEU A 275 5.11 13.65 17.45
C LEU A 275 5.61 14.80 16.57
N SER A 276 4.72 15.72 16.25
CA SER A 276 4.97 16.85 15.35
C SER A 276 6.00 17.84 15.92
N LEU A 277 6.00 18.02 17.24
CA LEU A 277 6.92 18.92 17.94
C LEU A 277 8.17 18.22 18.48
N CYS A 278 8.32 16.90 18.28
CA CYS A 278 9.40 16.12 18.89
C CYS A 278 9.49 16.34 20.41
N SER A 279 8.33 16.37 21.07
CA SER A 279 8.22 16.52 22.52
C SER A 279 8.49 15.19 23.20
N ILE A 280 9.77 14.92 23.47
CA ILE A 280 10.25 13.66 24.02
C ILE A 280 10.16 13.69 25.55
N PRO A 281 9.42 12.78 26.19
CA PRO A 281 9.32 12.73 27.64
C PRO A 281 10.66 12.34 28.30
N PRO A 282 10.98 12.92 29.47
CA PRO A 282 12.17 12.55 30.24
C PRO A 282 12.05 11.13 30.83
N GLY A 283 13.19 10.46 31.07
CA GLY A 283 13.24 9.09 31.60
C GLY A 283 13.07 8.01 30.53
N ASP A 284 12.94 6.74 30.94
CA ASP A 284 12.92 5.58 30.01
C ASP A 284 11.52 4.97 29.80
N ALA A 285 10.48 5.57 30.37
CA ALA A 285 9.10 5.12 30.16
C ALA A 285 8.72 5.12 28.66
N ASN A 286 7.98 4.10 28.24
CA ASN A 286 7.51 3.90 26.85
C ASN A 286 8.65 3.87 25.82
N SER A 287 9.81 3.34 26.22
CA SER A 287 10.94 3.09 25.32
C SER A 287 10.83 1.70 24.71
N TYR A 288 11.17 1.61 23.44
CA TYR A 288 11.18 0.40 22.65
C TYR A 288 12.61 0.11 22.24
N ASP A 289 13.12 -1.01 22.73
CA ASP A 289 14.44 -1.51 22.38
C ASP A 289 14.51 -1.84 20.89
N PRO A 290 15.66 -1.56 20.26
CA PRO A 290 15.88 -1.93 18.88
C PRO A 290 15.91 -3.44 18.70
N ASP A 291 15.60 -3.88 17.50
CA ASP A 291 15.75 -5.27 17.09
C ASP A 291 14.92 -6.29 17.89
N VAL A 292 13.85 -5.81 18.51
CA VAL A 292 12.80 -6.60 19.17
C VAL A 292 11.49 -6.48 18.38
N ASN A 293 10.74 -7.57 18.30
CA ASN A 293 9.43 -7.61 17.66
C ASN A 293 8.33 -7.33 18.69
N TYR A 294 7.68 -6.19 18.60
CA TYR A 294 6.60 -5.77 19.48
C TYR A 294 5.24 -6.11 18.87
N SER A 295 4.35 -6.67 19.67
CA SER A 295 2.92 -6.78 19.30
C SER A 295 2.19 -5.60 19.94
N LEU A 296 1.51 -4.79 19.13
CA LEU A 296 0.70 -3.69 19.62
C LEU A 296 -0.78 -4.03 19.46
N GLU A 297 -1.60 -3.51 20.36
CA GLU A 297 -3.05 -3.64 20.27
C GLU A 297 -3.61 -2.72 19.17
N PRO A 298 -4.87 -2.90 18.73
CA PRO A 298 -5.50 -1.96 17.81
C PRO A 298 -5.53 -0.53 18.39
N GLY A 299 -5.07 0.45 17.62
CA GLY A 299 -4.94 1.82 18.09
C GLY A 299 -3.97 2.67 17.26
N ASP A 300 -3.84 3.93 17.66
CA ASP A 300 -2.90 4.89 17.11
C ASP A 300 -1.69 5.06 18.03
N TYR A 301 -0.50 4.82 17.49
CA TYR A 301 0.77 4.93 18.19
C TYR A 301 1.65 5.98 17.50
N PHE A 302 2.38 6.76 18.29
CA PHE A 302 3.22 7.83 17.78
C PHE A 302 4.65 7.62 18.26
N PHE A 303 5.55 7.28 17.34
CA PHE A 303 6.94 6.94 17.66
C PHE A 303 7.90 8.04 17.24
N VAL A 304 8.84 8.37 18.14
CA VAL A 304 9.91 9.35 17.91
C VAL A 304 11.25 8.76 18.30
N SER A 305 12.32 9.19 17.64
CA SER A 305 13.67 8.99 18.16
C SER A 305 13.84 9.65 19.54
N SER A 306 14.47 8.96 20.50
CA SER A 306 14.87 9.53 21.80
C SER A 306 15.89 10.68 21.66
N ASN A 307 16.61 10.75 20.54
CA ASN A 307 17.41 11.91 20.16
C ASN A 307 16.54 12.94 19.43
N LYS A 308 16.40 14.14 20.02
CA LYS A 308 15.58 15.23 19.51
C LYS A 308 15.99 15.70 18.10
N ALA A 309 17.29 15.86 17.85
CA ALA A 309 17.78 16.29 16.54
C ALA A 309 17.40 15.29 15.44
N ARG A 310 17.50 13.98 15.72
CA ARG A 310 17.07 12.94 14.77
C ARG A 310 15.56 12.92 14.57
N CYS A 311 14.77 13.17 15.63
CA CYS A 311 13.32 13.31 15.48
C CYS A 311 12.97 14.48 14.55
N GLU A 312 13.63 15.63 14.73
CA GLU A 312 13.43 16.83 13.91
C GLU A 312 13.87 16.63 12.45
N GLN A 313 14.86 15.76 12.21
CA GLN A 313 15.30 15.32 10.88
C GLN A 313 14.35 14.32 10.20
N GLY A 314 13.33 13.80 10.89
CA GLY A 314 12.32 12.92 10.30
C GLY A 314 12.32 11.48 10.81
N THR A 315 13.10 11.14 11.84
CA THR A 315 13.00 9.84 12.54
C THR A 315 11.80 9.84 13.49
N ARG A 316 10.60 9.87 12.90
CA ARG A 316 9.31 9.88 13.59
C ARG A 316 8.22 9.31 12.68
N VAL A 317 7.26 8.58 13.25
CA VAL A 317 6.18 7.94 12.49
C VAL A 317 4.94 7.72 13.36
N GLN A 318 3.76 7.92 12.78
CA GLN A 318 2.51 7.40 13.33
C GLN A 318 2.29 5.98 12.79
N ILE A 319 2.01 5.02 13.68
CA ILE A 319 1.58 3.67 13.29
C ILE A 319 0.15 3.48 13.78
N SER A 320 -0.77 3.19 12.86
CA SER A 320 -2.14 2.82 13.18
C SER A 320 -2.32 1.32 12.97
N ILE A 321 -2.76 0.61 13.99
CA ILE A 321 -3.19 -0.79 13.87
C ILE A 321 -4.71 -0.81 13.80
N ASP A 322 -5.23 -1.20 12.65
CA ASP A 322 -6.68 -1.25 12.39
C ASP A 322 -7.13 -2.68 12.03
N ASP A 323 -8.38 -2.99 12.34
CA ASP A 323 -9.00 -4.26 11.96
C ASP A 323 -9.10 -4.37 10.43
N GLU A 324 -9.18 -5.60 9.90
CA GLU A 324 -9.50 -5.85 8.47
C GLU A 324 -10.91 -5.37 8.12
#